data_AF-S8DHH8-F1
#
_entry.id   AF-S8DHH8-F1
#
_cell.length_a   1.000
_cell.length_b   1.000
_cell.length_c   1.000
_cell.angle_alpha   90.00
_cell.angle_beta   90.00
_cell.angle_gamma   90.00
#
_symmetry.space_group_name_H-M   'P 1'
#
loop_
_entity.id
_entity.type
_entity.pdbx_description
1 polymer ?
#
loop_
_entity_poly.entity_id
_entity_poly.type
_entity_poly.pdbx_seq_one_letter_code
_entity_poly.pdbx_strand_id
1 'polypeptide(L)'
;ISLRFDSSKDLRQWNPQWDEFETVVTKIVSDFTSTRAAQEAMVTGDEVFAHAIYFLRDALIFREFSEAIQDADVGRMWLVYDCWVFMMRGAGCHNYGNEILEMKASFTHIFPPLLREIIERTWLVNRWGKKGRSIPTDLYLEHNNGFLKNMFTAAGSNASMEYIQNKSSACVEILRSLSHDVATYFQVTDPHRSHRDVNIEGDLEALLIDLKEQNVHSCKGERRVPPPRIKRRRGTRQVRKTKVTSGVHDVLTQGRKALSSGGLFAKWLARTLDDDADNENDGIMDETLDTGTAFDAPDGTMDVDAEDDAEYDPVEETDQDDRQDV
;
A
#
# COMPACT_ATOMS: atom_id res chain seq x y z
N ILE A 1 -20.83 24.86 -10.86
CA ILE A 1 -19.44 25.38 -10.90
C ILE A 1 -18.62 24.41 -11.74
N SER A 2 -18.03 24.89 -12.82
CA SER A 2 -17.19 24.07 -13.71
C SER A 2 -15.77 24.55 -13.50
N LEU A 3 -15.03 23.91 -12.58
CA LEU A 3 -13.59 24.09 -12.53
C LEU A 3 -13.00 23.53 -13.82
N ARG A 4 -12.79 24.41 -14.79
CA ARG A 4 -11.93 24.16 -15.94
C ARG A 4 -10.70 25.02 -15.70
N PHE A 5 -9.71 24.42 -15.06
CA PHE A 5 -8.36 24.98 -15.06
C PHE A 5 -7.69 24.55 -16.35
N ASP A 6 -7.10 25.50 -17.06
CA ASP A 6 -6.43 25.22 -18.33
C ASP A 6 -5.03 24.65 -18.10
N SER A 7 -4.43 24.89 -16.92
CA SER A 7 -3.13 24.36 -16.51
C SER A 7 -3.08 23.88 -15.05
N SER A 8 -2.12 23.00 -14.74
CA SER A 8 -1.80 22.57 -13.37
C SER A 8 -1.35 23.72 -12.47
N LYS A 9 -0.78 24.79 -13.05
CA LYS A 9 -0.35 25.99 -12.32
C LYS A 9 -1.53 26.78 -11.77
N ASP A 10 -2.66 26.78 -12.48
CA ASP A 10 -3.88 27.47 -12.03
C ASP A 10 -4.48 26.77 -10.81
N LEU A 11 -4.33 25.44 -10.71
CA LEU A 11 -4.75 24.68 -9.53
C LEU A 11 -3.95 25.08 -8.29
N ARG A 12 -2.65 25.41 -8.43
CA ARG A 12 -1.81 25.86 -7.30
C ARG A 12 -2.26 27.22 -6.73
N GLN A 13 -2.98 28.00 -7.51
CA GLN A 13 -3.53 29.29 -7.10
C GLN A 13 -5.00 29.20 -6.65
N TRP A 14 -5.59 28.01 -6.73
CA TRP A 14 -6.98 27.79 -6.34
C TRP A 14 -7.13 27.87 -4.81
N ASN A 15 -7.83 28.91 -4.36
CA ASN A 15 -8.16 29.14 -2.96
C ASN A 15 -9.69 29.23 -2.78
N PRO A 16 -10.40 28.09 -2.84
CA PRO A 16 -11.86 28.05 -2.79
C PRO A 16 -12.40 28.41 -1.41
N GLN A 17 -13.63 28.91 -1.38
CA GLN A 17 -14.43 28.87 -0.15
C GLN A 17 -14.89 27.43 0.15
N TRP A 18 -15.24 27.13 1.40
CA TRP A 18 -15.64 25.77 1.81
C TRP A 18 -16.74 25.17 0.92
N ASP A 19 -17.80 25.93 0.64
CA ASP A 19 -18.92 25.47 -0.19
C ASP A 19 -18.50 25.14 -1.64
N GLU A 20 -17.56 25.91 -2.20
CA GLU A 20 -17.01 25.65 -3.53
C GLU A 20 -16.16 24.38 -3.52
N PHE A 21 -15.27 24.23 -2.52
CA PHE A 21 -14.45 23.06 -2.33
C PHE A 21 -15.31 21.79 -2.20
N GLU A 22 -16.31 21.82 -1.33
CA GLU A 22 -17.20 20.69 -1.09
C GLU A 22 -18.01 20.33 -2.34
N THR A 23 -18.51 21.33 -3.08
CA THR A 23 -19.21 21.11 -4.36
C THR A 23 -18.32 20.41 -5.38
N VAL A 24 -17.05 20.84 -5.47
CA VAL A 24 -16.07 20.31 -6.42
C VAL A 24 -15.69 18.89 -6.06
N VAL A 25 -15.35 18.64 -4.79
CA VAL A 25 -14.97 17.31 -4.30
C VAL A 25 -16.12 16.34 -4.49
N THR A 26 -17.34 16.72 -4.12
CA THR A 26 -18.55 15.89 -4.30
C THR A 26 -18.73 15.52 -5.76
N LYS A 27 -18.51 16.47 -6.68
CA LYS A 27 -18.59 16.21 -8.10
C LYS A 27 -17.50 15.23 -8.56
N ILE A 28 -16.24 15.45 -8.18
CA ILE A 28 -15.11 14.57 -8.53
C ILE A 28 -15.39 13.14 -8.03
N VAL A 29 -15.82 13.02 -6.78
CA VAL A 29 -16.16 11.71 -6.19
C VAL A 29 -17.27 11.05 -6.98
N SER A 30 -18.35 11.79 -7.29
CA SER A 30 -19.50 11.24 -8.01
C SER A 30 -19.18 10.82 -9.45
N ASP A 31 -18.38 11.60 -10.16
CA ASP A 31 -18.11 11.42 -11.60
C ASP A 31 -16.92 10.48 -11.85
N PHE A 32 -15.90 10.51 -10.98
CA PHE A 32 -14.60 9.86 -11.22
C PHE A 32 -14.21 8.78 -10.22
N THR A 33 -14.99 8.53 -9.17
CA THR A 33 -14.64 7.51 -8.16
C THR A 33 -15.82 6.60 -7.80
N SER A 34 -17.00 6.81 -8.37
CA SER A 34 -18.19 6.04 -7.99
C SER A 34 -18.37 4.79 -8.87
N THR A 35 -18.77 3.68 -8.24
CA THR A 35 -19.18 2.46 -8.95
C THR A 35 -20.29 2.76 -9.97
N ARG A 36 -21.20 3.69 -9.66
CA ARG A 36 -22.30 4.07 -10.54
C ARG A 36 -21.78 4.71 -11.83
N ALA A 37 -20.89 5.69 -11.74
CA ALA A 37 -20.32 6.36 -12.92
C ALA A 37 -19.54 5.37 -13.80
N ALA A 38 -18.77 4.46 -13.20
CA ALA A 38 -18.07 3.42 -13.96
C ALA A 38 -19.03 2.45 -14.65
N GLN A 39 -20.14 2.06 -14.01
CA GLN A 39 -21.15 1.21 -14.62
C GLN A 39 -21.87 1.91 -15.77
N GLU A 40 -22.20 3.19 -15.63
CA GLU A 40 -22.76 4.02 -16.70
C GLU A 40 -21.79 4.06 -17.91
N ALA A 41 -20.49 4.25 -17.68
CA ALA A 41 -19.46 4.18 -18.71
C ALA A 41 -19.34 2.79 -19.37
N MET A 42 -19.47 1.71 -18.59
CA MET A 42 -19.52 0.35 -19.16
C MET A 42 -20.74 0.15 -20.07
N VAL A 43 -21.90 0.70 -19.70
CA VAL A 43 -23.14 0.62 -20.50
C VAL A 43 -23.02 1.41 -21.81
N THR A 44 -22.36 2.56 -21.80
CA THR A 44 -22.04 3.31 -23.04
C THR A 44 -20.96 2.64 -23.88
N GLY A 45 -20.34 1.56 -23.38
CA GLY A 45 -19.31 0.82 -24.06
C GLY A 45 -17.95 1.50 -24.02
N ASP A 46 -17.68 2.31 -23.00
CA ASP A 46 -16.40 2.97 -22.77
C ASP A 46 -15.64 2.29 -21.61
N GLU A 47 -14.95 1.20 -21.93
CA GLU A 47 -14.24 0.40 -20.94
C GLU A 47 -13.01 1.14 -20.39
N VAL A 48 -12.38 2.01 -21.18
CA VAL A 48 -11.20 2.79 -20.74
C VAL A 48 -11.59 3.80 -19.66
N PHE A 49 -12.68 4.55 -19.87
CA PHE A 49 -13.15 5.50 -18.87
C PHE A 49 -13.64 4.79 -17.60
N ALA A 50 -14.40 3.69 -17.75
CA ALA A 50 -14.82 2.88 -16.62
C ALA A 50 -13.63 2.37 -15.80
N HIS A 51 -12.58 1.88 -16.46
CA HIS A 51 -11.37 1.42 -15.79
C HIS A 51 -10.66 2.54 -15.04
N ALA A 52 -10.56 3.73 -15.64
CA ALA A 52 -9.96 4.89 -14.97
C ALA A 52 -10.73 5.31 -13.71
N ILE A 53 -12.06 5.23 -13.73
CA ILE A 53 -12.90 5.50 -12.55
C ILE A 53 -12.64 4.48 -11.44
N TYR A 54 -12.59 3.18 -11.78
CA TYR A 54 -12.28 2.14 -10.79
C TYR A 54 -10.86 2.32 -10.22
N PHE A 55 -9.87 2.60 -11.07
CA PHE A 55 -8.51 2.86 -10.64
C PHE A 55 -8.44 4.03 -9.65
N LEU A 56 -9.05 5.17 -9.96
CA LEU A 56 -9.05 6.33 -9.05
C LEU A 56 -9.71 6.01 -7.71
N ARG A 57 -10.85 5.32 -7.71
CA ARG A 57 -11.51 4.88 -6.48
C ARG A 57 -10.59 4.00 -5.64
N ASP A 58 -10.01 2.98 -6.27
CA ASP A 58 -9.21 1.96 -5.57
C ASP A 58 -7.88 2.55 -5.08
N ALA A 59 -7.26 3.46 -5.86
CA ALA A 59 -6.07 4.19 -5.48
C ALA A 59 -6.31 5.15 -4.30
N LEU A 60 -7.48 5.80 -4.22
CA LEU A 60 -7.83 6.64 -3.07
C LEU A 60 -7.98 5.81 -1.78
N ILE A 61 -8.56 4.61 -1.87
CA ILE A 61 -8.66 3.69 -0.72
C ILE A 61 -7.26 3.25 -0.27
N PHE A 62 -6.36 2.96 -1.22
CA PHE A 62 -4.98 2.63 -0.90
C PHE A 62 -4.24 3.82 -0.26
N ARG A 63 -4.41 5.03 -0.80
CA ARG A 63 -3.82 6.25 -0.26
C ARG A 63 -4.29 6.53 1.18
N GLU A 64 -5.58 6.35 1.45
CA GLU A 64 -6.16 6.47 2.80
C GLU A 64 -5.47 5.51 3.78
N PHE A 65 -5.18 4.28 3.36
CA PHE A 65 -4.45 3.32 4.19
C PHE A 65 -3.02 3.76 4.49
N SER A 66 -2.30 4.26 3.47
CA SER A 66 -0.93 4.77 3.65
C SER A 66 -0.90 5.95 4.62
N GLU A 67 -1.86 6.88 4.52
CA GLU A 67 -1.96 8.02 5.43
C GLU A 67 -2.38 7.59 6.85
N ALA A 68 -3.30 6.64 6.96
CA ALA A 68 -3.69 6.06 8.25
C ALA A 68 -2.49 5.41 8.98
N ILE A 69 -1.63 4.70 8.24
CA ILE A 69 -0.36 4.17 8.76
C ILE A 69 0.52 5.30 9.26
N GLN A 70 0.78 6.33 8.45
CA GLN A 70 1.66 7.46 8.81
C GLN A 70 1.19 8.18 10.08
N ASP A 71 -0.12 8.37 10.20
CA ASP A 71 -0.77 9.01 11.34
C ASP A 71 -0.94 8.08 12.57
N ALA A 72 -0.58 6.80 12.45
CA ALA A 72 -0.85 5.76 13.44
C ALA A 72 -2.34 5.60 13.83
N ASP A 73 -3.24 5.83 12.88
CA ASP A 73 -4.69 5.73 13.07
C ASP A 73 -5.22 4.36 12.63
N VAL A 74 -5.25 3.43 13.58
CA VAL A 74 -5.77 2.07 13.35
C VAL A 74 -7.28 2.07 13.07
N GLY A 75 -8.02 3.07 13.55
CA GLY A 75 -9.44 3.21 13.25
C GLY A 75 -9.70 3.42 11.77
N ARG A 76 -8.93 4.30 11.12
CA ARG A 76 -8.95 4.51 9.66
C ARG A 76 -8.53 3.24 8.90
N MET A 77 -7.52 2.52 9.38
CA MET A 77 -7.12 1.24 8.79
C MET A 77 -8.26 0.22 8.77
N TRP A 78 -9.04 0.13 9.85
CA TRP A 78 -10.20 -0.76 9.92
C TRP A 78 -11.27 -0.46 8.87
N LEU A 79 -11.52 0.83 8.58
CA LEU A 79 -12.45 1.24 7.53
C LEU A 79 -11.96 0.82 6.14
N VAL A 80 -10.64 0.89 5.91
CA VAL A 80 -10.04 0.37 4.68
C VAL A 80 -10.20 -1.14 4.60
N TYR A 81 -9.95 -1.88 5.69
CA TYR A 81 -10.11 -3.34 5.71
C TYR A 81 -11.55 -3.77 5.38
N ASP A 82 -12.56 -2.99 5.74
CA ASP A 82 -13.95 -3.22 5.35
C ASP A 82 -14.18 -3.12 3.84
N CYS A 83 -13.41 -2.28 3.14
CA CYS A 83 -13.41 -2.23 1.68
C CYS A 83 -12.57 -3.38 1.10
N TRP A 84 -11.38 -3.61 1.64
CA TRP A 84 -10.41 -4.57 1.11
C TRP A 84 -10.88 -6.01 1.21
N VAL A 85 -11.65 -6.39 2.24
CA VAL A 85 -12.22 -7.75 2.30
C VAL A 85 -13.04 -8.07 1.04
N PHE A 86 -13.78 -7.09 0.50
CA PHE A 86 -14.51 -7.25 -0.76
C PHE A 86 -13.54 -7.18 -1.95
N MET A 87 -12.64 -6.19 -1.99
CA MET A 87 -11.71 -6.05 -3.12
C MET A 87 -10.83 -7.29 -3.32
N MET A 88 -10.28 -7.87 -2.25
CA MET A 88 -9.48 -9.10 -2.29
C MET A 88 -10.29 -10.27 -2.86
N ARG A 89 -11.55 -10.42 -2.46
CA ARG A 89 -12.43 -11.47 -2.99
C ARG A 89 -12.77 -11.25 -4.46
N GLY A 90 -13.00 -10.02 -4.88
CA GLY A 90 -13.27 -9.70 -6.28
C GLY A 90 -12.04 -9.80 -7.17
N ALA A 91 -10.84 -9.57 -6.63
CA ALA A 91 -9.58 -9.73 -7.33
C ALA A 91 -9.12 -11.20 -7.46
N GLY A 92 -9.72 -12.13 -6.70
CA GLY A 92 -9.27 -13.53 -6.66
C GLY A 92 -8.18 -13.79 -5.60
N CYS A 93 -7.82 -12.78 -4.82
CA CYS A 93 -6.90 -12.84 -3.69
C CYS A 93 -7.56 -13.48 -2.46
N HIS A 94 -8.02 -14.74 -2.59
CA HIS A 94 -8.87 -15.38 -1.60
C HIS A 94 -8.20 -15.60 -0.24
N ASN A 95 -6.89 -15.89 -0.22
CA ASN A 95 -6.12 -16.04 1.03
C ASN A 95 -6.13 -14.74 1.84
N TYR A 96 -5.76 -13.62 1.22
CA TYR A 96 -5.82 -12.31 1.87
C TYR A 96 -7.24 -11.94 2.32
N GLY A 97 -8.26 -12.25 1.52
CA GLY A 97 -9.65 -12.07 1.91
C GLY A 97 -10.09 -12.94 3.09
N ASN A 98 -9.52 -14.14 3.25
CA ASN A 98 -9.74 -15.01 4.41
C ASN A 98 -9.04 -14.42 5.65
N GLU A 99 -7.77 -14.02 5.55
CA GLU A 99 -7.02 -13.44 6.66
C GLU A 99 -7.71 -12.19 7.23
N ILE A 100 -8.22 -11.30 6.37
CA ILE A 100 -8.96 -10.12 6.84
C ILE A 100 -10.24 -10.54 7.59
N LEU A 101 -10.95 -11.57 7.13
CA LEU A 101 -12.15 -12.08 7.82
C LEU A 101 -11.81 -12.70 9.17
N GLU A 102 -10.76 -13.53 9.24
CA GLU A 102 -10.29 -14.14 10.49
C GLU A 102 -9.83 -13.08 11.49
N MET A 103 -9.08 -12.08 11.02
CA MET A 103 -8.66 -10.93 11.82
C MET A 103 -9.89 -10.20 12.37
N LYS A 104 -10.87 -9.83 11.53
CA LYS A 104 -12.09 -9.15 11.99
C LYS A 104 -12.91 -10.01 12.95
N ALA A 105 -13.05 -11.31 12.70
CA ALA A 105 -13.77 -12.22 13.57
C ALA A 105 -13.10 -12.35 14.94
N SER A 106 -11.76 -12.46 14.95
CA SER A 106 -10.95 -12.51 16.17
C SER A 106 -11.12 -11.25 17.00
N PHE A 107 -10.99 -10.09 16.36
CA PHE A 107 -11.18 -8.79 17.00
C PHE A 107 -12.61 -8.53 17.46
N THR A 108 -13.63 -9.09 16.81
CA THR A 108 -15.02 -8.85 17.19
C THR A 108 -15.49 -9.80 18.28
N HIS A 109 -15.15 -11.08 18.17
CA HIS A 109 -15.78 -12.16 18.93
C HIS A 109 -14.83 -12.90 19.88
N ILE A 110 -13.53 -12.93 19.63
CA ILE A 110 -12.58 -13.77 20.38
C ILE A 110 -11.81 -12.95 21.41
N PHE A 111 -11.20 -11.84 21.00
CA PHE A 111 -10.31 -11.08 21.86
C PHE A 111 -11.09 -10.29 22.92
N PRO A 112 -10.67 -10.32 24.19
CA PRO A 112 -11.13 -9.36 25.20
C PRO A 112 -10.73 -7.92 24.82
N PRO A 113 -11.47 -6.89 25.26
CA PRO A 113 -11.19 -5.50 24.89
C PRO A 113 -9.74 -5.06 25.11
N LEU A 114 -9.13 -5.42 26.26
CA LEU A 114 -7.74 -5.09 26.56
C LEU A 114 -6.75 -5.73 25.57
N LEU A 115 -7.00 -6.97 25.14
CA LEU A 115 -6.13 -7.65 24.18
C LEU A 115 -6.22 -6.99 22.79
N ARG A 116 -7.41 -6.56 22.37
CA ARG A 116 -7.60 -5.82 21.10
C ARG A 116 -6.74 -4.57 21.08
N GLU A 117 -6.84 -3.78 22.14
CA GLU A 117 -6.09 -2.53 22.29
C GLU A 117 -4.58 -2.78 22.28
N ILE A 118 -4.11 -3.82 22.98
CA ILE A 118 -2.70 -4.19 22.97
C ILE A 118 -2.24 -4.56 21.56
N ILE A 119 -2.98 -5.41 20.85
CA ILE A 119 -2.60 -5.85 19.50
C ILE A 119 -2.59 -4.66 18.53
N GLU A 120 -3.62 -3.82 18.53
CA GLU A 120 -3.68 -2.64 17.64
C GLU A 120 -2.51 -1.68 17.88
N ARG A 121 -2.14 -1.46 19.15
CA ARG A 121 -0.97 -0.64 19.51
C ARG A 121 0.37 -1.25 19.07
N THR A 122 0.41 -2.55 18.74
CA THR A 122 1.62 -3.22 18.24
C THR A 122 1.74 -3.23 16.72
N TRP A 123 0.72 -2.80 15.97
CA TRP A 123 0.77 -2.84 14.51
C TRP A 123 1.70 -1.80 13.91
N LEU A 124 1.80 -0.65 14.57
CA LEU A 124 2.51 0.52 14.09
C LEU A 124 3.51 0.99 15.13
N VAL A 125 4.63 1.50 14.66
CA VAL A 125 5.67 2.10 15.50
C VAL A 125 6.11 3.42 14.90
N ASN A 126 6.27 4.42 15.77
CA ASN A 126 6.84 5.70 15.41
C ASN A 126 8.17 5.87 16.12
N ARG A 127 9.22 5.30 15.52
CA ARG A 127 10.56 5.32 16.11
C ARG A 127 11.16 6.72 16.17
N TRP A 128 10.74 7.62 15.29
CA TRP A 128 11.28 8.99 15.18
C TRP A 128 10.57 9.99 16.10
N GLY A 129 9.42 9.65 16.69
CA GLY A 129 8.61 10.55 17.50
C GLY A 129 8.02 11.73 16.72
N LYS A 130 8.01 11.67 15.39
CA LYS A 130 7.55 12.74 14.49
C LYS A 130 6.15 12.43 13.96
N LYS A 131 5.28 13.44 13.89
CA LYS A 131 3.94 13.28 13.29
C LYS A 131 4.06 12.85 11.82
N GLY A 132 3.21 11.90 11.38
CA GLY A 132 3.20 11.43 9.98
C GLY A 132 4.36 10.51 9.61
N ARG A 133 5.13 10.03 10.59
CA ARG A 133 6.30 9.15 10.40
C ARG A 133 6.12 7.79 11.05
N SER A 134 4.90 7.33 11.27
CA SER A 134 4.70 5.98 11.79
C SER A 134 4.81 4.96 10.66
N ILE A 135 5.39 3.80 10.96
CA ILE A 135 5.58 2.70 10.01
C ILE A 135 4.99 1.40 10.57
N PRO A 136 4.69 0.39 9.72
CA PRO A 136 4.36 -0.94 10.19
C PRO A 136 5.47 -1.53 11.06
N THR A 137 5.11 -2.21 12.13
CA THR A 137 6.08 -2.86 13.04
C THR A 137 6.93 -3.91 12.32
N ASP A 138 6.38 -4.59 11.32
CA ASP A 138 7.12 -5.55 10.50
C ASP A 138 8.25 -4.88 9.71
N LEU A 139 7.97 -3.73 9.07
CA LEU A 139 8.96 -2.91 8.38
C LEU A 139 10.04 -2.40 9.34
N TYR A 140 9.66 -2.02 10.56
CA TYR A 140 10.61 -1.65 11.60
C TYR A 140 11.56 -2.81 11.99
N LEU A 141 11.04 -4.03 12.10
CA LEU A 141 11.85 -5.21 12.34
C LEU A 141 12.78 -5.52 11.15
N GLU A 142 12.32 -5.29 9.92
CA GLU A 142 13.15 -5.39 8.73
C GLU A 142 14.33 -4.41 8.76
N HIS A 143 14.08 -3.14 9.09
CA HIS A 143 15.15 -2.13 9.24
C HIS A 143 16.17 -2.52 10.32
N ASN A 144 15.71 -3.10 11.43
CA ASN A 144 16.59 -3.61 12.49
C ASN A 144 17.43 -4.78 12.02
N ASN A 145 16.84 -5.73 11.31
CA ASN A 145 17.54 -6.88 10.76
C ASN A 145 18.55 -6.47 9.69
N GLY A 146 18.20 -5.52 8.80
CA GLY A 146 19.09 -4.96 7.79
C GLY A 146 20.31 -4.28 8.41
N PHE A 147 20.08 -3.41 9.40
CA PHE A 147 21.17 -2.74 10.12
C PHE A 147 22.13 -3.74 10.80
N LEU A 148 21.60 -4.74 11.51
CA LEU A 148 22.43 -5.76 12.18
C LEU A 148 23.24 -6.58 11.18
N LYS A 149 22.64 -6.98 10.05
CA LYS A 149 23.36 -7.68 8.98
C LYS A 149 24.54 -6.82 8.52
N ASN A 150 24.29 -5.56 8.12
CA ASN A 150 25.32 -4.67 7.59
C ASN A 150 26.46 -4.43 8.59
N MET A 151 26.13 -4.16 9.86
CA MET A 151 27.11 -3.94 10.91
C MET A 151 28.03 -5.14 11.14
N PHE A 152 27.51 -6.37 11.08
CA PHE A 152 28.29 -7.59 11.31
C PHE A 152 28.85 -8.24 10.04
N THR A 153 28.48 -7.78 8.84
CA THR A 153 29.06 -8.25 7.57
C THR A 153 30.59 -8.14 7.58
N ALA A 154 31.14 -7.03 8.10
CA ALA A 154 32.58 -6.83 8.18
C ALA A 154 33.28 -7.72 9.25
N ALA A 155 32.53 -8.20 10.26
CA ALA A 155 33.07 -9.04 11.32
C ALA A 155 33.26 -10.51 10.89
N GLY A 156 32.60 -10.95 9.81
CA GLY A 156 32.73 -12.29 9.25
C GLY A 156 32.48 -13.39 10.28
N SER A 157 33.39 -14.37 10.38
CA SER A 157 33.29 -15.49 11.33
C SER A 157 33.48 -15.11 12.80
N ASN A 158 33.81 -13.86 13.11
CA ASN A 158 34.12 -13.42 14.48
C ASN A 158 32.87 -12.98 15.27
N ALA A 159 31.70 -12.87 14.63
CA ALA A 159 30.43 -12.62 15.29
C ALA A 159 29.59 -13.90 15.31
N SER A 160 29.37 -14.47 16.51
CA SER A 160 28.45 -15.60 16.65
C SER A 160 26.99 -15.13 16.60
N MET A 161 26.10 -15.96 16.08
CA MET A 161 24.66 -15.64 16.04
C MET A 161 24.12 -15.39 17.46
N GLU A 162 24.58 -16.16 18.45
CA GLU A 162 24.22 -15.99 19.86
C GLU A 162 24.61 -14.60 20.38
N TYR A 163 25.77 -14.07 19.98
CA TYR A 163 26.21 -12.73 20.36
C TYR A 163 25.30 -11.66 19.73
N ILE A 164 24.99 -11.79 18.43
CA ILE A 164 24.12 -10.84 17.71
C ILE A 164 22.72 -10.81 18.32
N GLN A 165 22.15 -11.97 18.63
CA GLN A 165 20.82 -12.09 19.23
C GLN A 165 20.80 -11.52 20.66
N ASN A 166 21.70 -11.99 21.53
CA ASN A 166 21.63 -11.70 22.96
C ASN A 166 22.20 -10.34 23.37
N LYS A 167 23.07 -9.75 22.56
CA LYS A 167 23.75 -8.49 22.89
C LYS A 167 23.36 -7.36 21.97
N SER A 168 23.45 -7.58 20.66
CA SER A 168 23.27 -6.50 19.68
C SER A 168 21.81 -6.18 19.40
N SER A 169 20.95 -7.20 19.30
CA SER A 169 19.53 -7.01 18.95
C SER A 169 18.76 -6.26 20.03
N ALA A 170 19.09 -6.47 21.29
CA ALA A 170 18.45 -5.80 22.43
C ALA A 170 18.72 -4.30 22.51
N CYS A 171 19.79 -3.81 21.88
CA CYS A 171 20.19 -2.40 21.87
C CYS A 171 20.39 -1.85 20.45
N VAL A 172 19.74 -2.44 19.44
CA VAL A 172 19.94 -2.10 18.02
C VAL A 172 19.76 -0.61 17.72
N GLU A 173 18.76 0.05 18.33
CA GLU A 173 18.57 1.50 18.18
C GLU A 173 19.72 2.32 18.76
N ILE A 174 20.21 1.94 19.94
CA ILE A 174 21.32 2.63 20.60
C ILE A 174 22.60 2.45 19.77
N LEU A 175 22.83 1.24 19.25
CA LEU A 175 23.97 0.96 18.38
C LEU A 175 23.91 1.75 17.08
N ARG A 176 22.72 1.87 16.48
CA ARG A 176 22.51 2.67 15.27
C ARG A 176 22.79 4.15 15.52
N SER A 177 22.20 4.72 16.58
CA SER A 177 22.46 6.11 16.98
C SER A 177 23.94 6.35 17.23
N LEU A 178 24.60 5.48 18.00
CA LEU A 178 26.02 5.61 18.31
C LEU A 178 26.89 5.51 17.05
N SER A 179 26.59 4.58 16.14
CA SER A 179 27.32 4.43 14.88
C SER A 179 27.21 5.70 14.03
N HIS A 180 26.03 6.31 13.99
CA HIS A 180 25.80 7.57 13.29
C HIS A 180 26.58 8.73 13.95
N ASP A 181 26.49 8.88 15.27
CA ASP A 181 27.21 9.93 16.01
C ASP A 181 28.72 9.86 15.80
N VAL A 182 29.28 8.64 15.80
CA VAL A 182 30.70 8.40 15.52
C VAL A 182 31.05 8.77 14.08
N ALA A 183 30.27 8.33 13.10
CA ALA A 183 30.50 8.65 11.69
C ALA A 183 30.47 10.17 11.44
N THR A 184 29.47 10.85 12.01
CA THR A 184 29.31 12.31 11.96
C THR A 184 30.47 13.03 12.61
N TYR A 185 30.89 12.59 13.82
CA TYR A 185 32.04 13.18 14.52
C TYR A 185 33.33 13.11 13.68
N PHE A 186 33.56 11.98 13.02
CA PHE A 186 34.73 11.79 12.16
C PHE A 186 34.56 12.33 10.74
N GLN A 187 33.43 12.96 10.41
CA GLN A 187 33.09 13.46 9.08
C GLN A 187 33.29 12.39 7.99
N VAL A 188 33.05 11.13 8.35
CA VAL A 188 33.01 10.04 7.37
C VAL A 188 31.73 10.27 6.60
N THR A 189 31.88 10.70 5.34
CA THR A 189 30.74 10.82 4.44
C THR A 189 30.06 9.46 4.39
N ASP A 190 28.83 9.38 4.90
CA ASP A 190 28.05 8.16 4.80
C ASP A 190 27.83 7.88 3.30
N PRO A 191 28.42 6.81 2.74
CA PRO A 191 28.19 6.47 1.34
C PRO A 191 26.74 6.03 1.09
N HIS A 192 25.97 5.73 2.15
CA HIS A 192 24.55 5.39 2.12
C HIS A 192 23.65 6.62 2.20
N ARG A 193 24.13 7.74 1.65
CA ARG A 193 23.33 8.95 1.51
C ARG A 193 22.11 8.63 0.66
N SER A 194 20.94 8.72 1.29
CA SER A 194 19.62 8.57 0.68
C SER A 194 19.62 8.94 -0.79
N HIS A 195 19.06 8.09 -1.64
CA HIS A 195 18.63 8.51 -2.96
C HIS A 195 17.92 9.87 -2.85
N ARG A 196 18.54 10.90 -3.41
CA ARG A 196 17.96 12.24 -3.45
C ARG A 196 16.60 12.10 -4.12
N ASP A 197 15.53 12.47 -3.42
CA ASP A 197 14.18 12.47 -3.96
C ASP A 197 14.21 13.04 -5.38
N VAL A 198 13.93 12.17 -6.35
CA VAL A 198 13.93 12.55 -7.75
C VAL A 198 12.71 13.45 -7.94
N ASN A 199 12.92 14.61 -8.55
CA ASN A 199 11.83 15.54 -8.79
C ASN A 199 10.81 14.91 -9.76
N ILE A 200 9.68 14.45 -9.22
CA ILE A 200 8.59 13.79 -9.95
C ILE A 200 7.72 14.76 -10.78
N GLU A 201 7.91 16.08 -10.64
CA GLU A 201 7.02 17.06 -11.27
C GLU A 201 7.05 16.95 -12.79
N GLY A 202 8.21 16.67 -13.38
CA GLY A 202 8.33 16.49 -14.83
C GLY A 202 7.56 15.28 -15.34
N ASP A 203 7.60 14.16 -14.60
CA ASP A 203 6.87 12.94 -14.94
C ASP A 203 5.36 13.14 -14.78
N LEU A 204 4.95 13.90 -13.75
CA LEU A 204 3.55 14.25 -13.54
C LEU A 204 3.00 15.12 -14.68
N GLU A 205 3.75 16.14 -15.11
CA GLU A 205 3.36 16.99 -16.24
C GLU A 205 3.23 16.17 -17.53
N ALA A 206 4.19 15.28 -17.81
CA ALA A 206 4.14 14.39 -18.97
C ALA A 206 2.91 13.45 -18.92
N LEU A 207 2.65 12.84 -17.76
CA LEU A 207 1.49 11.97 -17.56
C LEU A 207 0.16 12.71 -17.78
N LEU A 208 0.05 13.95 -17.30
CA LEU A 208 -1.17 14.76 -17.48
C LEU A 208 -1.41 15.11 -18.95
N ILE A 209 -0.35 15.37 -19.72
CA ILE A 209 -0.43 15.58 -21.17
C ILE A 209 -0.95 14.30 -21.84
N ASP A 210 -0.35 13.15 -21.55
CA ASP A 210 -0.76 11.86 -22.14
C ASP A 210 -2.21 11.50 -21.81
N LEU A 211 -2.62 11.65 -20.56
CA LEU A 211 -4.00 11.37 -20.13
C LEU A 211 -5.02 12.28 -20.83
N LYS A 212 -4.66 13.54 -21.08
CA LYS A 212 -5.50 14.52 -21.81
C LYS A 212 -5.58 14.18 -23.29
N GLU A 213 -4.46 13.86 -23.93
CA GLU A 213 -4.42 13.45 -25.34
C GLU A 213 -5.25 12.18 -25.57
N GLN A 214 -5.08 11.18 -24.71
CA GLN A 214 -5.84 9.92 -24.77
C GLN A 214 -7.29 10.08 -24.29
N ASN A 215 -7.64 11.23 -23.69
CA ASN A 215 -8.97 11.54 -23.16
C ASN A 215 -9.48 10.44 -22.21
N VAL A 216 -8.62 9.97 -21.30
CA VAL A 216 -8.91 8.85 -20.40
C VAL A 216 -10.08 9.17 -19.47
N HIS A 217 -10.12 10.40 -18.95
CA HIS A 217 -11.15 10.88 -18.01
C HIS A 217 -12.34 11.57 -18.70
N SER A 218 -12.58 11.29 -19.98
CA SER A 218 -13.74 11.80 -20.71
C SER A 218 -14.50 10.62 -21.31
N CYS A 219 -15.83 10.57 -21.14
CA CYS A 219 -16.65 9.53 -21.72
C CYS A 219 -16.63 9.62 -23.27
N LYS A 220 -16.05 8.61 -23.91
CA LYS A 220 -16.03 8.39 -25.36
C LYS A 220 -16.52 6.97 -25.63
N GLY A 221 -17.64 6.85 -26.35
CA GLY A 221 -18.20 5.54 -26.69
C GLY A 221 -17.21 4.65 -27.44
N GLU A 222 -17.46 3.34 -27.37
CA GLU A 222 -16.80 2.29 -28.18
C GLU A 222 -15.32 2.02 -27.88
N ARG A 223 -14.80 2.41 -26.72
CA ARG A 223 -13.46 1.99 -26.27
C ARG A 223 -13.51 0.63 -25.56
N ARG A 224 -12.64 -0.29 -25.95
CA ARG A 224 -12.58 -1.66 -25.41
C ARG A 224 -11.22 -1.93 -24.77
N VAL A 225 -11.23 -2.62 -23.64
CA VAL A 225 -10.05 -3.12 -22.94
C VAL A 225 -10.08 -4.64 -23.02
N PRO A 226 -9.18 -5.27 -23.79
CA PRO A 226 -9.18 -6.72 -23.91
C PRO A 226 -8.84 -7.37 -22.56
N PRO A 227 -9.39 -8.56 -22.26
CA PRO A 227 -9.02 -9.29 -21.07
C PRO A 227 -7.53 -9.65 -21.07
N PRO A 228 -6.89 -9.73 -19.89
CA PRO A 228 -5.49 -10.13 -19.79
C PRO A 228 -5.27 -11.52 -20.40
N ARG A 229 -4.12 -11.71 -21.05
CA ARG A 229 -3.77 -12.99 -21.69
C ARG A 229 -3.37 -14.00 -20.63
N ILE A 230 -4.28 -14.91 -20.26
CA ILE A 230 -3.97 -16.02 -19.35
C ILE A 230 -3.08 -17.04 -20.07
N LYS A 231 -1.86 -17.29 -19.56
CA LYS A 231 -0.99 -18.39 -20.04
C LYS A 231 -1.65 -19.72 -19.69
N ARG A 232 -1.92 -20.59 -20.68
CA ARG A 232 -2.51 -21.92 -20.45
C ARG A 232 -1.48 -22.88 -19.87
N ARG A 233 -1.76 -23.47 -18.70
CA ARG A 233 -1.08 -24.68 -18.23
C ARG A 233 -1.52 -25.93 -19.01
N ARG A 234 -0.57 -26.82 -19.32
CA ARG A 234 -0.82 -28.15 -19.87
C ARG A 234 -1.46 -29.01 -18.78
N GLY A 235 -2.73 -29.39 -18.93
CA GLY A 235 -3.34 -30.49 -18.17
C GLY A 235 -4.68 -30.22 -17.49
N THR A 236 -5.14 -28.98 -17.38
CA THR A 236 -6.41 -28.69 -16.66
C THR A 236 -7.63 -28.92 -17.54
N ARG A 237 -8.57 -29.75 -17.05
CA ARG A 237 -9.82 -30.12 -17.71
C ARG A 237 -10.69 -28.87 -17.88
N GLN A 238 -11.05 -28.55 -19.12
CA GLN A 238 -11.83 -27.36 -19.48
C GLN A 238 -13.23 -27.41 -18.84
N VAL A 239 -13.43 -26.66 -17.76
CA VAL A 239 -14.76 -26.16 -17.42
C VAL A 239 -15.06 -25.04 -18.42
N ARG A 240 -16.23 -25.07 -19.08
CA ARG A 240 -16.71 -24.00 -19.96
C ARG A 240 -16.92 -22.73 -19.14
N LYS A 241 -15.87 -21.95 -18.91
CA LYS A 241 -15.99 -20.61 -18.33
C LYS A 241 -16.67 -19.71 -19.36
N THR A 242 -17.65 -18.93 -18.91
CA THR A 242 -18.26 -17.83 -19.68
C THR A 242 -17.15 -16.97 -20.28
N LYS A 243 -17.25 -16.64 -21.57
CA LYS A 243 -16.26 -15.79 -22.22
C LYS A 243 -16.28 -14.42 -21.55
N VAL A 244 -15.26 -14.10 -20.76
CA VAL A 244 -15.04 -12.75 -20.23
C VAL A 244 -14.71 -11.87 -21.43
N THR A 245 -15.55 -10.87 -21.69
CA THR A 245 -15.46 -10.02 -22.89
C THR A 245 -14.64 -8.75 -22.66
N SER A 246 -14.50 -8.31 -21.40
CA SER A 246 -13.75 -7.11 -21.01
C SER A 246 -12.74 -7.45 -19.92
N GLY A 247 -11.57 -6.81 -19.96
CA GLY A 247 -10.59 -6.85 -18.88
C GLY A 247 -10.93 -5.94 -17.69
N VAL A 248 -12.01 -5.17 -17.75
CA VAL A 248 -12.39 -4.22 -16.71
C VAL A 248 -13.30 -4.88 -15.68
N HIS A 249 -12.89 -4.81 -14.42
CA HIS A 249 -13.56 -5.49 -13.33
C HIS A 249 -13.74 -4.57 -12.12
N ASP A 250 -14.99 -4.43 -11.67
CA ASP A 250 -15.26 -3.83 -10.35
C ASP A 250 -15.02 -4.86 -9.25
N VAL A 251 -13.79 -4.93 -8.75
CA VAL A 251 -13.40 -5.90 -7.71
C VAL A 251 -14.22 -5.72 -6.43
N LEU A 252 -14.55 -4.49 -6.06
CA LEU A 252 -15.36 -4.19 -4.88
C LEU A 252 -16.77 -4.79 -5.01
N THR A 253 -17.48 -4.50 -6.09
CA THR A 253 -18.85 -5.02 -6.29
C THR A 253 -18.86 -6.53 -6.51
N GLN A 254 -17.89 -7.06 -7.26
CA GLN A 254 -17.77 -8.50 -7.51
C GLN A 254 -17.53 -9.26 -6.20
N GLY A 255 -16.56 -8.82 -5.39
CA GLY A 255 -16.28 -9.44 -4.11
C GLY A 255 -17.41 -9.30 -3.10
N ARG A 256 -18.11 -8.16 -3.06
CA ARG A 256 -19.34 -8.00 -2.26
C ARG A 256 -20.40 -9.03 -2.64
N LYS A 257 -20.67 -9.21 -3.94
CA LYS A 257 -21.60 -10.25 -4.42
C LYS A 257 -21.11 -11.64 -4.08
N ALA A 258 -19.81 -11.90 -4.22
CA ALA A 258 -19.18 -13.18 -3.96
C ALA A 258 -19.36 -13.59 -2.47
N LEU A 259 -19.11 -12.67 -1.54
CA LEU A 259 -19.28 -12.90 -0.10
C LEU A 259 -20.75 -13.00 0.32
N SER A 260 -21.61 -12.12 -0.18
CA SER A 260 -23.03 -12.06 0.23
C SER A 260 -23.90 -13.12 -0.45
N SER A 261 -24.03 -13.08 -1.78
CA SER A 261 -24.91 -13.97 -2.54
C SER A 261 -24.18 -15.17 -3.15
N GLY A 262 -22.85 -15.11 -3.27
CA GLY A 262 -22.01 -16.18 -3.80
C GLY A 262 -21.67 -17.28 -2.78
N GLY A 263 -22.13 -17.15 -1.53
CA GLY A 263 -21.96 -18.16 -0.49
C GLY A 263 -20.52 -18.32 0.02
N LEU A 264 -19.56 -17.48 -0.40
CA LEU A 264 -18.18 -17.55 0.08
C LEU A 264 -18.07 -17.26 1.57
N PHE A 265 -18.90 -16.38 2.12
CA PHE A 265 -18.93 -16.15 3.56
C PHE A 265 -19.40 -17.39 4.33
N ALA A 266 -20.43 -18.09 3.84
CA ALA A 266 -20.91 -19.32 4.46
C ALA A 266 -19.88 -20.46 4.36
N LYS A 267 -19.13 -20.53 3.27
CA LYS A 267 -18.02 -21.48 3.11
C LYS A 267 -16.88 -21.19 4.08
N TRP A 268 -16.47 -19.92 4.18
CA TRP A 268 -15.47 -19.50 5.15
C TRP A 268 -15.93 -19.86 6.57
N LEU A 269 -17.17 -19.53 6.94
CA LEU A 269 -17.73 -19.86 8.25
C LEU A 269 -17.75 -21.37 8.53
N ALA A 270 -18.12 -22.21 7.55
CA ALA A 270 -18.10 -23.66 7.71
C ALA A 270 -16.68 -24.19 7.93
N ARG A 271 -15.70 -23.67 7.18
CA ARG A 271 -14.29 -24.04 7.31
C ARG A 271 -13.69 -23.62 8.65
N THR A 272 -14.06 -22.46 9.18
CA THR A 272 -13.56 -22.00 10.48
C THR A 272 -14.18 -22.78 11.65
N LEU A 273 -15.27 -23.52 11.42
CA LEU A 273 -15.96 -24.34 12.45
C LEU A 273 -15.61 -25.83 12.40
N ASP A 274 -15.26 -26.37 11.23
CA ASP A 274 -14.72 -27.72 11.07
C ASP A 274 -13.18 -27.65 11.07
N ASP A 275 -12.52 -28.23 12.09
CA ASP A 275 -11.06 -28.28 12.29
C ASP A 275 -10.25 -28.98 11.14
N ASP A 276 -10.85 -29.25 9.98
CA ASP A 276 -10.19 -29.86 8.83
C ASP A 276 -9.50 -28.78 7.97
N ALA A 277 -8.28 -28.42 8.38
CA ALA A 277 -7.40 -27.41 7.77
C ALA A 277 -6.83 -27.75 6.37
N ASP A 278 -7.33 -28.78 5.69
CA ASP A 278 -6.67 -29.37 4.50
C ASP A 278 -7.27 -28.96 3.13
N ASN A 279 -8.11 -27.92 3.07
CA ASN A 279 -8.71 -27.49 1.80
C ASN A 279 -8.37 -26.04 1.44
N GLU A 280 -7.09 -25.79 1.17
CA GLU A 280 -6.58 -24.51 0.64
C GLU A 280 -7.09 -24.16 -0.78
N ASN A 281 -7.87 -25.05 -1.39
CA ASN A 281 -8.29 -24.86 -2.78
C ASN A 281 -9.68 -24.23 -2.87
N ASP A 282 -9.73 -22.91 -2.65
CA ASP A 282 -10.85 -22.05 -3.06
C ASP A 282 -10.96 -21.96 -4.60
N GLY A 283 -10.53 -22.97 -5.38
CA GLY A 283 -10.86 -23.22 -6.79
C GLY A 283 -10.51 -22.11 -7.81
N ILE A 284 -9.90 -21.02 -7.36
CA ILE A 284 -9.51 -19.86 -8.15
C ILE A 284 -8.19 -19.37 -7.54
N MET A 285 -7.10 -20.08 -7.82
CA MET A 285 -5.77 -19.46 -7.73
C MET A 285 -5.65 -18.48 -8.88
N ASP A 286 -5.40 -17.21 -8.56
CA ASP A 286 -4.94 -16.24 -9.53
C ASP A 286 -3.45 -16.51 -9.81
N GLU A 287 -3.16 -17.06 -10.99
CA GLU A 287 -1.79 -17.34 -11.45
C GLU A 287 -1.04 -16.07 -11.88
N THR A 288 -1.56 -14.86 -11.61
CA THR A 288 -0.89 -13.58 -11.92
C THR A 288 -0.15 -12.94 -10.74
N LEU A 289 -0.39 -13.41 -9.51
CA LEU A 289 0.40 -13.04 -8.34
C LEU A 289 1.52 -14.07 -8.16
N ASP A 290 2.76 -13.60 -8.34
CA ASP A 290 3.94 -14.33 -7.91
C ASP A 290 3.81 -14.54 -6.40
N THR A 291 3.61 -15.78 -5.97
CA THR A 291 3.61 -16.16 -4.55
C THR A 291 5.02 -16.36 -4.02
N GLY A 292 6.05 -16.08 -4.84
CA GLY A 292 7.40 -15.92 -4.38
C GLY A 292 7.44 -14.82 -3.32
N THR A 293 7.63 -15.21 -2.08
CA THR A 293 8.07 -14.28 -1.06
C THR A 293 9.52 -13.92 -1.36
N ALA A 294 9.98 -12.76 -0.92
CA ALA A 294 11.38 -12.38 -1.07
C ALA A 294 12.38 -13.35 -0.35
N PHE A 295 11.85 -14.34 0.37
CA PHE A 295 12.59 -15.45 0.99
C PHE A 295 12.83 -16.65 0.05
N ASP A 296 12.17 -16.71 -1.12
CA ASP A 296 12.27 -17.85 -2.04
C ASP A 296 13.50 -17.79 -2.97
N ALA A 297 14.32 -16.73 -2.88
CA ALA A 297 15.58 -16.57 -3.60
C ALA A 297 16.77 -16.51 -2.61
N PRO A 298 17.48 -17.62 -2.34
CA PRO A 298 18.62 -17.63 -1.42
C PRO A 298 19.86 -16.89 -1.97
N ASP A 299 19.88 -16.57 -3.27
CA ASP A 299 20.85 -15.71 -3.95
C ASP A 299 20.26 -14.38 -4.43
N GLY A 300 18.95 -14.19 -4.24
CA GLY A 300 18.30 -12.91 -4.49
C GLY A 300 18.84 -11.94 -3.46
N THR A 301 19.60 -10.95 -3.91
CA THR A 301 19.82 -9.76 -3.11
C THR A 301 18.43 -9.22 -2.78
N MET A 302 18.00 -9.45 -1.53
CA MET A 302 17.12 -8.52 -0.87
C MET A 302 17.90 -7.22 -0.88
N ASP A 303 17.71 -6.40 -1.93
CA ASP A 303 17.94 -4.97 -1.83
C ASP A 303 16.87 -4.48 -0.86
N VAL A 304 17.08 -4.81 0.42
CA VAL A 304 16.45 -4.11 1.52
C VAL A 304 17.00 -2.72 1.35
N ASP A 305 16.16 -1.82 0.85
CA ASP A 305 16.49 -0.42 0.78
C ASP A 305 16.60 0.07 2.23
N ALA A 306 17.77 -0.16 2.84
CA ALA A 306 18.10 0.30 4.18
C ALA A 306 18.18 1.84 4.21
N GLU A 307 17.94 2.50 3.07
CA GLU A 307 17.84 3.95 2.88
C GLU A 307 16.51 4.53 3.37
N ASP A 308 15.51 3.72 3.73
CA ASP A 308 14.25 4.15 4.36
C ASP A 308 14.41 4.64 5.82
N ASP A 309 15.58 5.20 6.15
CA ASP A 309 15.81 6.09 7.30
C ASP A 309 15.86 7.56 6.85
N ALA A 310 15.00 7.93 5.89
CA ALA A 310 14.86 9.30 5.42
C ALA A 310 14.27 10.20 6.53
N GLU A 311 15.05 11.23 6.89
CA GLU A 311 14.67 12.45 7.62
C GLU A 311 15.04 12.50 9.13
N TYR A 312 16.34 12.47 9.40
CA TYR A 312 16.89 13.37 10.42
C TYR A 312 17.23 14.71 9.76
N ASP A 313 16.45 15.73 10.09
CA ASP A 313 16.73 17.13 9.79
C ASP A 313 17.60 17.63 10.95
N PRO A 314 18.93 17.81 10.78
CA PRO A 314 19.70 18.50 11.81
C PRO A 314 19.13 19.91 11.86
N VAL A 315 18.64 20.29 13.05
CA VAL A 315 18.20 21.64 13.40
C VAL A 315 18.89 22.66 12.50
N GLU A 316 18.12 23.43 11.72
CA GLU A 316 18.64 24.63 11.04
C GLU A 316 19.27 25.52 12.12
N GLU A 317 20.58 25.38 12.33
CA GLU A 317 21.38 26.43 12.94
C GLU A 317 21.31 27.58 11.96
N THR A 318 20.40 28.51 12.24
CA THR A 318 20.48 29.86 11.70
C THR A 318 21.83 30.41 12.15
N ASP A 319 22.83 30.32 11.27
CA ASP A 319 24.07 31.09 11.36
C ASP A 319 23.70 32.58 11.34
N GLN A 320 23.36 33.12 12.52
CA GLN A 320 23.53 34.53 12.79
C GLN A 320 25.02 34.75 13.01
N ASP A 321 25.67 35.10 11.91
CA ASP A 321 27.00 35.68 11.86
C ASP A 321 27.03 36.98 12.68
N ASP A 322 27.23 36.85 14.00
CA ASP A 322 27.62 37.94 14.88
C ASP A 322 29.07 37.69 15.35
N ARG A 323 30.00 37.91 14.42
CA ARG A 323 31.36 38.34 14.79
C ARG A 323 31.48 39.84 14.63
N GLN A 324 31.08 40.58 15.66
CA GLN A 324 31.66 41.89 15.96
C GLN A 324 32.82 41.68 16.94
N ASP A 325 34.01 42.08 16.48
CA ASP A 325 35.13 42.68 17.20
C ASP A 325 35.40 42.26 18.66
N VAL A 326 36.53 41.59 18.91
CA VAL A 326 37.77 42.14 19.55
C VAL A 326 38.95 41.21 19.27
#